data_AF-A0A967JIA5-F1
#
_entry.id   AF-A0A967JIA5-F1
#
_cell.length_a   1.000
_cell.length_b   1.000
_cell.length_c   1.000
_cell.angle_alpha   90.00
_cell.angle_beta   90.00
_cell.angle_gamma   90.00
#
_symmetry.space_group_name_H-M   'P 1'
#
loop_
_entity.id
_entity.type
_entity.pdbx_description
1 polymer ?
#
loop_
_entity_poly.entity_id
_entity_poly.type
_entity_poly.pdbx_seq_one_letter_code
_entity_poly.pdbx_strand_id
1 'polypeptide(L)'
;EIWTRRADPHVTARVMGSFLLAEGHLLVPVTSVESTLAAAQDAVCCNFRGSLVALDPATGREMWRRYTIDTPAVKTGTNANGVEMMGPSGAT
;
A
#
# COMPACT_ATOMS: atom_id res chain seq x y z
N GLU A 1 7.79 3.96 25.17
CA GLU A 1 7.22 3.61 23.86
C GLU A 1 6.37 2.36 24.06
N ILE A 2 5.13 2.32 23.53
CA ILE A 2 4.21 1.18 23.73
C ILE A 2 4.42 0.13 22.64
N TRP A 3 4.52 0.55 21.37
CA TRP A 3 4.93 -0.27 20.24
C TRP A 3 5.29 0.60 19.03
N THR A 4 6.03 0.02 18.09
CA THR A 4 6.29 0.57 16.76
C THR A 4 6.12 -0.53 15.73
N ARG A 5 5.58 -0.17 14.55
CA ARG A 5 5.33 -1.14 13.48
C ARG A 5 5.46 -0.54 12.09
N ARG A 6 6.01 -1.34 11.17
CA ARG A 6 5.90 -1.12 9.73
C ARG A 6 4.49 -1.50 9.24
N ALA A 7 3.74 -0.51 8.76
CA ALA A 7 2.37 -0.70 8.29
C ALA A 7 2.28 -1.55 7.01
N ASP A 8 3.28 -1.46 6.12
CA ASP A 8 3.30 -2.22 4.87
C ASP A 8 4.75 -2.47 4.39
N PRO A 9 5.08 -3.66 3.86
CA PRO A 9 6.41 -3.96 3.37
C PRO A 9 6.77 -3.24 2.07
N HIS A 10 5.79 -2.79 1.26
CA HIS A 10 6.07 -2.20 -0.05
C HIS A 10 6.97 -0.96 0.08
N VAL A 11 8.01 -0.90 -0.75
CA VAL A 11 9.06 0.14 -0.71
C VAL A 11 8.53 1.58 -0.83
N THR A 12 7.42 1.76 -1.55
CA THR A 12 6.78 3.05 -1.77
C THR A 12 5.56 3.25 -0.89
N ALA A 13 5.24 2.34 0.04
CA ALA A 13 4.11 2.52 0.95
C ALA A 13 4.38 3.67 1.93
N ARG A 14 3.35 4.47 2.18
CA ARG A 14 3.33 5.61 3.10
C ARG A 14 2.05 5.58 3.91
N VAL A 15 2.13 6.22 5.07
CA VAL A 15 1.00 6.48 5.94
C VAL A 15 0.79 7.99 5.95
N MET A 16 -0.13 8.49 5.12
CA MET A 16 -0.35 9.93 4.92
C MET A 16 -1.75 10.40 5.37
N GLY A 17 -2.71 9.47 5.50
CA GLY A 17 -4.05 9.79 5.98
C GLY A 17 -4.14 9.84 7.49
N SER A 18 -5.22 10.43 8.00
CA SER A 18 -5.53 10.43 9.43
C SER A 18 -5.83 9.03 9.96
N PHE A 19 -5.51 8.81 11.23
CA PHE A 19 -5.90 7.61 11.96
C PHE A 19 -7.25 7.79 12.62
N LEU A 20 -8.02 6.70 12.73
CA LEU A 20 -9.29 6.68 13.44
C LEU A 20 -9.29 5.53 14.45
N LEU A 21 -9.58 5.84 15.71
CA LEU A 21 -9.90 4.81 16.71
C LEU A 21 -11.41 4.60 16.71
N ALA A 22 -11.86 3.43 16.25
CA ALA A 22 -13.28 3.08 16.17
C ALA A 22 -13.49 1.62 16.55
N GLU A 23 -14.49 1.33 17.38
CA GLU A 23 -14.88 -0.04 17.76
C GLU A 23 -13.68 -0.88 18.26
N GLY A 24 -12.77 -0.28 19.02
CA GLY A 24 -11.58 -0.96 19.55
C GLY A 24 -10.44 -1.17 18.54
N HIS A 25 -10.56 -0.65 17.32
CA HIS A 25 -9.54 -0.77 16.28
C HIS A 25 -8.91 0.59 15.97
N LEU A 26 -7.58 0.65 15.95
CA LEU A 26 -6.85 1.77 15.36
C LEU A 26 -6.77 1.53 13.85
N LEU A 27 -7.56 2.29 13.10
CA LEU A 27 -7.65 2.23 11.64
C LEU A 27 -6.60 3.13 11.01
N VAL A 28 -5.74 2.52 10.20
CA VAL A 28 -4.57 3.14 9.57
C VAL A 28 -4.68 3.01 8.06
N PRO A 29 -4.88 4.12 7.31
CA PRO A 29 -4.85 4.10 5.86
C PRO A 29 -3.41 4.01 5.35
N VAL A 30 -3.16 3.08 4.43
CA VAL A 30 -1.89 2.89 3.75
C VAL A 30 -2.04 3.23 2.27
N THR A 31 -1.26 4.21 1.83
CA THR A 31 -1.14 4.65 0.44
C THR A 31 0.26 4.34 -0.09
N SER A 32 0.53 4.61 -1.36
CA SER A 32 1.91 4.66 -1.87
C SER A 32 2.23 6.02 -2.49
N VAL A 33 3.39 6.12 -3.15
CA VAL A 33 3.76 7.23 -4.06
C VAL A 33 4.30 6.68 -5.38
N GLU A 34 3.85 5.49 -5.82
CA GLU A 34 4.33 4.87 -7.07
C GLU A 34 4.11 5.76 -8.31
N SER A 35 3.17 6.70 -8.27
CA SER A 35 2.92 7.66 -9.36
C SER A 35 4.15 8.51 -9.68
N THR A 36 5.01 8.76 -8.71
CA THR A 36 6.30 9.44 -8.93
C THR A 36 7.32 8.55 -9.62
N LEU A 37 7.27 7.23 -9.40
CA LEU A 37 8.10 6.24 -10.12
C LEU A 37 7.56 5.96 -11.52
N ALA A 38 6.25 6.08 -11.75
CA ALA A 38 5.65 5.92 -13.08
C ALA A 38 6.22 6.89 -14.13
N ALA A 39 6.75 8.04 -13.69
CA ALA A 39 7.41 9.00 -14.57
C ALA A 39 8.78 8.52 -15.07
N ALA A 40 9.42 7.58 -14.36
CA ALA A 40 10.69 6.97 -14.76
C ALA A 40 10.41 5.79 -15.70
N GLN A 41 10.82 5.91 -16.96
CA GLN A 41 10.50 4.91 -18.00
C GLN A 41 11.23 3.56 -17.82
N ASP A 42 12.17 3.50 -16.89
CA ASP A 42 13.02 2.36 -16.52
C ASP A 42 12.56 1.67 -15.21
N ALA A 43 11.56 2.21 -14.51
CA ALA A 43 11.06 1.65 -13.26
C ALA A 43 9.88 0.71 -13.50
N VAL A 44 9.90 -0.46 -12.84
CA VAL A 44 8.73 -1.33 -12.74
C VAL A 44 7.71 -0.62 -11.85
N CYS A 45 6.72 0.02 -12.49
CA CYS A 45 5.64 0.68 -11.77
C CYS A 45 4.42 -0.21 -11.63
N CYS A 46 3.75 0.12 -10.53
CA CYS A 46 2.33 0.11 -10.30
C CYS A 46 1.88 -1.28 -9.85
N ASN A 47 2.55 -1.78 -8.81
CA ASN A 47 2.20 -3.03 -8.16
C ASN A 47 1.66 -2.85 -6.73
N PHE A 48 1.50 -1.60 -6.28
CA PHE A 48 0.82 -1.29 -5.02
C PHE A 48 -0.70 -1.28 -5.18
N ARG A 49 -1.35 -1.77 -4.13
CA ARG A 49 -2.77 -1.56 -3.89
C ARG A 49 -2.96 -1.01 -2.48
N GLY A 50 -3.69 0.11 -2.40
CA GLY A 50 -4.10 0.73 -1.15
C GLY A 50 -4.73 -0.24 -0.18
N SER A 51 -4.56 0.04 1.11
CA SER A 51 -5.25 -0.75 2.14
C SER A 51 -5.63 0.06 3.37
N LEU A 52 -6.68 -0.40 4.05
CA LEU A 52 -7.02 -0.01 5.40
C LEU A 52 -6.59 -1.13 6.34
N VAL A 53 -5.74 -0.80 7.30
CA VAL A 53 -5.23 -1.74 8.30
C VAL A 53 -5.86 -1.44 9.64
N ALA A 54 -6.43 -2.45 10.29
CA ALA A 54 -6.86 -2.34 11.68
C ALA A 54 -5.81 -2.92 12.60
N LEU A 55 -5.39 -2.10 13.56
CA LEU A 55 -4.44 -2.48 14.59
C LEU A 55 -5.13 -2.53 15.95
N ASP A 56 -4.70 -3.48 16.78
CA ASP A 56 -4.93 -3.48 18.21
C ASP A 56 -4.21 -2.26 18.83
N PRO A 57 -4.91 -1.31 19.46
CA PRO A 57 -4.28 -0.10 19.98
C PRO A 57 -3.26 -0.35 21.09
N ALA A 58 -3.41 -1.43 21.86
CA ALA A 58 -2.54 -1.75 22.99
C ALA A 58 -1.23 -2.43 22.53
N THR A 59 -1.28 -3.21 21.45
CA THR A 59 -0.14 -4.05 21.02
C THR A 59 0.44 -3.72 19.65
N GLY A 60 -0.30 -2.98 18.80
CA GLY A 60 0.09 -2.72 17.41
C GLY A 60 -0.06 -3.94 16.49
N ARG A 61 -0.66 -5.04 16.99
CA ARG A 61 -0.92 -6.25 16.21
C ARG A 61 -2.00 -5.97 15.15
N GLU A 62 -1.82 -6.52 13.95
CA GLU A 62 -2.78 -6.35 12.87
C GLU A 62 -3.88 -7.35 13.09
N MET A 63 -5.10 -6.83 13.18
CA MET A 63 -6.30 -7.60 13.37
C MET A 63 -6.87 -7.99 12.01
N TRP A 64 -6.88 -7.05 11.07
CA TRP A 64 -7.27 -7.28 9.70
C TRP A 64 -6.71 -6.21 8.77
N ARG A 65 -6.75 -6.52 7.48
CA ARG A 65 -6.46 -5.60 6.38
C ARG A 65 -7.49 -5.75 5.29
N ARG A 66 -7.91 -4.63 4.73
CA ARG A 66 -8.76 -4.59 3.53
C ARG A 66 -8.04 -3.82 2.45
N TYR A 67 -7.86 -4.45 1.30
CA TYR A 67 -7.30 -3.78 0.13
C TYR A 67 -8.41 -3.02 -0.60
N THR A 68 -8.05 -1.91 -1.23
CA THR A 68 -8.96 -1.16 -2.11
C THR A 68 -9.20 -1.89 -3.45
N ILE A 69 -8.32 -2.83 -3.79
CA ILE A 69 -8.40 -3.68 -4.98
C ILE A 69 -8.18 -5.13 -4.55
N ASP A 70 -9.16 -6.00 -4.82
CA ASP A 70 -9.16 -7.40 -4.39
C ASP A 70 -8.06 -8.22 -5.07
N THR A 71 -7.82 -7.95 -6.35
CA THR A 71 -6.82 -8.65 -7.16
C THR A 71 -5.43 -8.02 -6.96
N PRO A 72 -4.39 -8.80 -6.62
CA PRO A 72 -3.01 -8.32 -6.64
C PRO A 72 -2.58 -7.90 -8.05
N ALA A 73 -1.58 -7.02 -8.14
CA ALA A 73 -1.01 -6.64 -9.42
C ALA A 73 -0.33 -7.83 -10.11
N VAL A 74 -0.59 -7.98 -11.40
CA VAL A 74 0.03 -8.95 -12.30
C VAL A 74 0.64 -8.22 -13.49
N LYS A 75 1.54 -8.89 -14.22
CA LYS A 75 2.07 -8.36 -15.47
C LYS A 75 0.96 -8.20 -16.50
N THR A 76 0.78 -7.00 -16.99
CA THR A 76 -0.20 -6.66 -18.05
C THR A 76 0.46 -6.45 -19.40
N GLY A 77 1.78 -6.21 -19.42
CA GLY A 77 2.55 -6.06 -20.65
C GLY A 77 3.99 -5.65 -20.40
N THR A 78 4.61 -5.14 -21.45
CA THR A 78 5.98 -4.61 -21.43
C THR A 78 6.01 -3.31 -22.23
N ASN A 79 6.67 -2.28 -21.71
CA ASN A 79 6.79 -1.00 -22.39
C ASN A 79 7.87 -1.03 -23.49
N ALA A 80 8.03 0.06 -24.24
CA ALA A 80 9.00 0.16 -25.34
C ALA A 80 10.47 -0.03 -24.88
N ASN A 81 10.77 0.18 -23.60
CA ASN A 81 12.10 0.02 -23.01
C ASN A 81 12.33 -1.38 -22.42
N GLY A 82 11.39 -2.32 -22.61
CA GLY A 82 11.52 -3.68 -22.09
C GLY A 82 11.13 -3.85 -20.61
N VAL A 83 10.59 -2.81 -19.97
CA VAL A 83 10.18 -2.84 -18.56
C VAL A 83 8.78 -3.43 -18.42
N GLU A 84 8.59 -4.26 -17.40
CA GLU A 84 7.29 -4.86 -17.11
C GLU A 84 6.27 -3.81 -16.63
N MET A 85 5.07 -3.88 -17.18
CA MET A 85 3.93 -3.08 -16.73
C MET A 85 3.06 -3.95 -15.83
N MET A 86 2.73 -3.45 -14.64
CA MET A 86 1.96 -4.18 -13.63
C MET A 86 0.57 -3.54 -13.45
N GLY A 87 -0.41 -4.35 -13.01
CA GLY A 87 -1.73 -3.86 -12.63
C GLY A 87 -2.67 -5.00 -12.22
N PRO A 88 -3.79 -4.74 -11.53
CA PRO A 88 -4.32 -3.42 -11.18
C PRO A 88 -3.57 -2.76 -10.01
N SER A 89 -3.56 -1.42 -9.99
CA SER A 89 -2.94 -0.59 -8.94
C SER A 89 -3.85 0.57 -8.55
N GLY A 90 -3.67 1.11 -7.35
CA GLY A 90 -4.43 2.28 -6.91
C GLY A 90 -4.26 2.63 -5.44
N ALA A 91 -4.82 3.79 -5.06
CA ALA A 91 -4.50 4.50 -3.81
C ALA A 91 -2.98 4.77 -3.69
N THR A 92 -2.51 5.52 -4.68
CA THR A 92 -1.11 5.81 -5.01
C THR A 92 -0.85 7.31 -4.94
#